data_AF-A0A423W4W4-F1
#
_entry.id   AF-A0A423W4W4-F1
#
_cell.length_a   1.000
_cell.length_b   1.000
_cell.length_c   1.000
_cell.angle_alpha   90.00
_cell.angle_beta   90.00
_cell.angle_gamma   90.00
#
_symmetry.space_group_name_H-M   'P 1'
#
loop_
_entity.id
_entity.type
_entity.pdbx_description
1 polymer ?
#
loop_
_entity_poly.entity_id
_entity_poly.type
_entity_poly.pdbx_seq_one_letter_code
_entity_poly.pdbx_strand_id
1 'polypeptide(L)'
;MKALILDAENKTASVQDLPLPSPGPNELLIAVKAVALNPVDALYTFQPLGPTGRIVGSDFAGLVVARGPPAPASSSFSSRNDTLNGGGSRLRRSSTTFSTSINRGDRVAGFLQGACSVNDRPGAFAEYIVCPADLVWRIPGTVSFEEAAGVSLCGLTAAQGLFYRLGLDAPFQWEDESDEAVLRRVESETNRDRGSDDEFSFFVFGASTSVGMYVAQLVRRSAEMSGRRVRLIGAASPKNWDMLKSEPYVYDHLVDYRDATWPEKVRQTSNGGVHFAYDAISEGSTVRDVSRILREGGKMAVVRSREAGAWETEGVSGEPIYGAVWEGLGEDVEYHNMVVGSSPAKRSFAMGFYKWLSDGGILKPNPVRLMPGGLEKIVADGFTVVGTNVTSRDHDRVEDHMKPISGEKLVYRVDTEGGASSGDGHIA
;
A
#
# COMPACT_ATOMS: atom_id res chain seq x y z
N MET A 1 -5.77 -4.54 -26.77
CA MET A 1 -4.86 -3.97 -25.77
C MET A 1 -3.97 -5.08 -25.28
N LYS A 2 -2.69 -4.79 -25.06
CA LYS A 2 -1.75 -5.75 -24.48
C LYS A 2 -1.90 -5.79 -22.97
N ALA A 3 -1.82 -6.99 -22.41
CA ALA A 3 -1.82 -7.24 -20.97
C ALA A 3 -0.92 -8.43 -20.63
N LEU A 4 -0.33 -8.44 -19.44
CA LEU A 4 0.45 -9.56 -18.94
C LEU A 4 -0.48 -10.58 -18.28
N ILE A 5 -0.65 -11.72 -18.95
CA ILE A 5 -1.64 -12.75 -18.63
C ILE A 5 -0.99 -13.94 -17.96
N LEU A 6 -1.55 -14.34 -16.83
CA LEU A 6 -1.18 -15.52 -16.05
C LEU A 6 -1.41 -16.80 -16.85
N ASP A 7 -0.39 -17.64 -16.89
CA ASP A 7 -0.46 -19.05 -17.22
C ASP A 7 -0.21 -19.84 -15.93
N ALA A 8 -1.31 -20.24 -15.28
CA ALA A 8 -1.26 -20.87 -13.97
C ALA A 8 -0.68 -22.28 -14.02
N GLU A 9 -0.89 -22.99 -15.15
CA GLU A 9 -0.39 -24.34 -15.36
C GLU A 9 1.14 -24.36 -15.46
N ASN A 10 1.69 -23.41 -16.23
CA ASN A 10 3.13 -23.28 -16.41
C ASN A 10 3.80 -22.35 -15.39
N LYS A 11 3.04 -21.81 -14.43
CA LYS A 11 3.51 -20.91 -13.37
C LYS A 11 4.32 -19.75 -13.95
N THR A 12 3.75 -19.06 -14.94
CA THR A 12 4.39 -17.96 -15.65
C THR A 12 3.35 -16.94 -16.10
N ALA A 13 3.77 -15.87 -16.76
CA ALA A 13 2.87 -14.97 -17.45
C ALA A 13 3.46 -14.53 -18.79
N SER A 14 2.60 -14.16 -19.74
CA SER A 14 3.01 -13.70 -21.06
C SER A 14 2.11 -12.58 -21.55
N VAL A 15 2.66 -11.70 -22.39
CA VAL A 15 1.89 -10.61 -22.97
C VAL A 15 0.93 -11.19 -24.02
N GLN A 16 -0.35 -10.85 -23.91
CA GLN A 16 -1.39 -11.24 -24.85
C GLN A 16 -2.27 -10.04 -25.22
N ASP A 17 -2.93 -10.13 -26.37
CA ASP A 17 -3.93 -9.17 -26.80
C ASP A 17 -5.31 -9.52 -26.22
N LEU A 18 -5.91 -8.54 -25.54
CA LEU A 18 -7.25 -8.60 -25.00
C LEU A 18 -8.14 -7.49 -25.59
N PRO A 19 -9.48 -7.66 -25.60
CA PRO A 19 -10.40 -6.58 -25.87
C PRO A 19 -10.20 -5.40 -24.91
N LEU A 20 -10.45 -4.18 -25.39
CA LEU A 20 -10.44 -3.00 -24.53
C LEU A 20 -11.60 -3.10 -23.52
N PRO A 21 -11.35 -2.98 -22.20
CA PRO A 21 -12.41 -3.08 -21.22
C PRO A 21 -13.27 -1.82 -21.22
N SER A 22 -14.53 -1.97 -20.81
CA SER A 22 -15.46 -0.85 -20.61
C SER A 22 -15.63 -0.60 -19.11
N PRO A 23 -15.56 0.65 -18.63
CA PRO A 23 -15.72 0.94 -17.21
C PRO A 23 -17.18 0.74 -16.78
N GLY A 24 -17.39 -0.02 -15.71
CA GLY A 24 -18.68 -0.18 -15.06
C GLY A 24 -19.05 1.02 -14.18
N PRO A 25 -20.18 0.94 -13.45
CA PRO A 25 -20.63 2.05 -12.64
C PRO A 25 -19.61 2.46 -11.57
N ASN A 26 -19.36 3.77 -11.43
CA ASN A 26 -18.31 4.36 -10.57
C ASN A 26 -16.87 3.90 -10.85
N GLU A 27 -16.61 3.31 -12.02
CA GLU A 27 -15.24 2.94 -12.43
C GLU A 27 -14.68 3.91 -13.46
N LEU A 28 -13.35 3.93 -13.54
CA LEU A 28 -12.57 4.68 -14.50
C LEU A 28 -11.90 3.72 -15.46
N LEU A 29 -11.92 4.03 -16.75
CA LEU A 29 -11.00 3.44 -17.72
C LEU A 29 -9.74 4.30 -17.74
N ILE A 30 -8.59 3.67 -17.54
CA ILE A 30 -7.30 4.33 -17.38
C ILE A 30 -6.34 3.78 -18.44
N ALA A 31 -5.72 4.66 -19.22
CA ALA A 31 -4.58 4.33 -20.07
C ALA A 31 -3.32 4.33 -19.21
N VAL A 32 -2.78 3.16 -18.93
CA VAL A 32 -1.62 2.97 -18.05
C VAL A 32 -0.38 3.51 -18.72
N LYS A 33 0.45 4.24 -17.95
CA LYS A 33 1.72 4.82 -18.42
C LYS A 33 2.92 4.23 -17.71
N ALA A 34 2.74 3.79 -16.46
CA ALA A 34 3.76 3.08 -15.71
C ALA A 34 3.13 2.07 -14.76
N VAL A 35 3.85 0.97 -14.51
CA VAL A 35 3.50 -0.03 -13.50
C VAL A 35 4.70 -0.27 -12.59
N ALA A 36 4.44 -0.51 -11.31
CA ALA A 36 5.48 -0.80 -10.32
C ALA A 36 5.34 -2.22 -9.78
N LEU A 37 6.47 -2.89 -9.57
CA LEU A 37 6.49 -4.28 -9.11
C LEU A 37 6.51 -4.38 -7.59
N ASN A 38 5.74 -5.34 -7.08
CA ASN A 38 5.74 -5.78 -5.71
C ASN A 38 6.09 -7.29 -5.63
N PRO A 39 6.68 -7.77 -4.51
CA PRO A 39 6.98 -9.20 -4.36
C PRO A 39 5.78 -10.12 -4.58
N VAL A 40 4.58 -9.64 -4.22
CA VAL A 40 3.32 -10.36 -4.41
C VAL A 40 2.98 -10.64 -5.87
N ASP A 41 3.40 -9.77 -6.79
CA ASP A 41 3.15 -9.95 -8.22
C ASP A 41 3.92 -11.16 -8.78
N ALA A 42 5.20 -11.29 -8.38
CA ALA A 42 6.02 -12.46 -8.71
C ALA A 42 5.52 -13.71 -7.98
N LEU A 43 5.14 -13.58 -6.70
CA LEU A 43 4.59 -14.68 -5.91
C LEU A 43 3.37 -15.31 -6.58
N TYR A 44 2.37 -14.52 -6.96
CA TYR A 44 1.14 -15.07 -7.58
C TYR A 44 1.27 -15.39 -9.06
N THR A 45 2.38 -15.03 -9.68
CA THR A 45 2.72 -15.56 -11.01
C THR A 45 3.35 -16.96 -10.90
N PHE A 46 4.27 -17.17 -9.96
CA PHE A 46 4.99 -18.43 -9.79
C PHE A 46 4.30 -19.44 -8.85
N GLN A 47 3.38 -18.96 -8.02
CA GLN A 47 2.53 -19.74 -7.10
C GLN A 47 1.08 -19.25 -7.25
N PRO A 48 0.44 -19.53 -8.39
CA PRO A 48 -0.85 -18.97 -8.73
C PRO A 48 -1.95 -19.46 -7.79
N LEU A 49 -2.77 -18.52 -7.33
CA LEU A 49 -4.05 -18.79 -6.68
C LEU A 49 -5.19 -18.69 -7.70
N GLY A 50 -5.09 -17.73 -8.64
CA GLY A 50 -6.06 -17.54 -9.71
C GLY A 50 -5.86 -18.48 -10.91
N PRO A 51 -6.89 -18.69 -11.74
CA PRO A 51 -6.79 -19.51 -12.94
C PRO A 51 -5.99 -18.82 -14.05
N THR A 52 -5.55 -19.59 -15.05
CA THR A 52 -5.00 -19.08 -16.31
C THR A 52 -5.95 -18.07 -16.96
N GLY A 53 -5.39 -17.01 -17.56
CA GLY A 53 -6.16 -15.95 -18.22
C GLY A 53 -6.33 -14.68 -17.39
N ARG A 54 -5.97 -14.68 -16.10
CA ARG A 54 -6.00 -13.48 -15.25
C ARG A 54 -4.89 -12.51 -15.62
N ILE A 55 -5.18 -11.21 -15.59
CA ILE A 55 -4.15 -10.16 -15.66
C ILE A 55 -3.42 -10.10 -14.31
N VAL A 56 -2.09 -10.07 -14.33
CA VAL A 56 -1.26 -9.97 -13.12
C VAL A 56 -0.93 -8.52 -12.75
N GLY A 57 -0.27 -8.33 -11.61
CA GLY A 57 0.26 -7.02 -11.19
C GLY A 57 -0.69 -6.17 -10.37
N SER A 58 -0.12 -5.29 -9.55
CA SER A 58 -0.88 -4.54 -8.54
C SER A 58 -0.88 -3.02 -8.75
N ASP A 59 0.30 -2.40 -8.84
CA ASP A 59 0.44 -0.94 -8.85
C ASP A 59 0.48 -0.36 -10.27
N PHE A 60 -0.19 0.78 -10.48
CA PHE A 60 -0.20 1.51 -11.75
C PHE A 60 -0.23 3.04 -11.57
N ALA A 61 0.14 3.73 -12.64
CA ALA A 61 -0.13 5.14 -12.85
C ALA A 61 -0.48 5.40 -14.32
N GLY A 62 -1.45 6.27 -14.58
CA GLY A 62 -1.95 6.50 -15.94
C GLY A 62 -2.87 7.70 -16.10
N LEU A 63 -3.45 7.81 -17.30
CA LEU A 63 -4.39 8.87 -17.67
C LEU A 63 -5.81 8.33 -17.67
N VAL A 64 -6.75 9.06 -17.07
CA VAL A 64 -8.18 8.75 -17.17
C VAL A 64 -8.65 8.99 -18.59
N VAL A 65 -9.19 7.96 -19.25
CA VAL A 65 -9.70 8.06 -20.63
C VAL A 65 -11.21 8.09 -20.70
N ALA A 66 -11.89 7.38 -19.79
CA ALA A 66 -13.35 7.37 -19.69
C ALA A 66 -13.79 7.09 -18.25
N ARG A 67 -15.05 7.40 -17.96
CA ARG A 67 -15.70 7.14 -16.68
C ARG A 67 -17.00 6.39 -16.96
N GLY A 68 -17.27 5.34 -16.20
CA GLY A 68 -18.55 4.67 -16.25
C GLY A 68 -19.67 5.51 -15.62
N PRO A 69 -20.94 5.10 -15.78
CA PRO A 69 -22.06 5.84 -15.22
C PRO A 69 -21.98 5.90 -13.68
N PRO A 70 -22.67 6.84 -13.01
CA PRO A 70 -22.88 6.74 -11.57
C PRO A 70 -23.54 5.40 -11.22
N ALA A 71 -23.14 4.76 -10.11
CA ALA A 71 -23.87 3.60 -9.62
C ALA A 71 -25.35 3.96 -9.36
N PRO A 72 -26.29 3.04 -9.61
CA PRO A 72 -27.68 3.24 -9.21
C PRO A 72 -27.72 3.56 -7.72
N ALA A 73 -28.54 4.54 -7.32
CA ALA A 73 -28.81 4.74 -5.90
C ALA A 73 -29.35 3.42 -5.35
N SER A 74 -28.60 2.78 -4.43
CA SER A 74 -29.07 1.56 -3.80
C SER A 74 -30.42 1.87 -3.16
N SER A 75 -31.48 1.15 -3.56
CA SER A 75 -32.75 1.17 -2.85
C SER A 75 -32.44 0.71 -1.42
N SER A 76 -32.33 1.66 -0.50
CA SER A 76 -32.20 1.37 0.91
C SER A 76 -33.29 0.39 1.29
N PHE A 77 -32.89 -0.71 1.93
CA PHE A 77 -33.75 -1.65 2.65
C PHE A 77 -35.01 -0.95 3.15
N SER A 78 -36.18 -1.46 2.77
CA SER A 78 -37.42 -1.10 3.45
C SER A 78 -37.25 -1.49 4.91
N SER A 79 -36.97 -0.52 5.78
CA SER A 79 -37.15 -0.70 7.21
C SER A 79 -38.60 -1.09 7.39
N ARG A 80 -38.84 -2.32 7.86
CA ARG A 80 -40.14 -2.69 8.40
C ARG A 80 -40.55 -1.62 9.40
N ASN A 81 -41.78 -1.14 9.25
CA ASN A 81 -42.46 -0.30 10.23
C ASN A 81 -42.32 -0.95 11.62
N ASP A 82 -41.52 -0.35 12.48
CA ASP A 82 -41.75 -0.41 13.92
C ASP A 82 -42.10 1.00 14.38
N THR A 83 -43.41 1.20 14.54
CA THR A 83 -43.99 2.33 15.26
C THR A 83 -43.62 2.21 16.74
N LEU A 84 -42.65 2.99 17.21
CA LEU A 84 -42.54 3.33 18.63
C LEU A 84 -42.22 4.83 18.81
N ASN A 85 -43.12 5.47 19.56
CA ASN A 85 -43.07 6.84 20.02
C ASN A 85 -41.82 7.16 20.84
N GLY A 86 -41.32 8.39 20.74
CA GLY A 86 -40.49 9.01 21.77
C GLY A 86 -39.39 9.90 21.21
N GLY A 87 -39.39 11.18 21.58
CA GLY A 87 -38.55 12.23 21.01
C GLY A 87 -37.04 11.97 21.07
N GLY A 88 -36.35 12.37 20.01
CA GLY A 88 -34.91 12.33 19.90
C GLY A 88 -34.43 13.20 18.73
N SER A 89 -33.44 14.04 19.01
CA SER A 89 -32.78 14.98 18.12
C SER A 89 -32.56 14.45 16.68
N ARG A 90 -32.98 15.23 15.67
CA ARG A 90 -32.62 14.99 14.26
C ARG A 90 -31.13 15.27 14.06
N LEU A 91 -30.29 14.28 14.35
CA LEU A 91 -28.95 14.22 13.76
C LEU A 91 -29.12 14.00 12.26
N ARG A 92 -28.91 15.06 11.46
CA ARG A 92 -28.67 14.94 10.03
C ARG A 92 -27.48 14.00 9.86
N ARG A 93 -27.72 12.78 9.35
CA ARG A 93 -26.69 11.98 8.71
C ARG A 93 -26.10 12.84 7.60
N SER A 94 -24.89 13.35 7.82
CA SER A 94 -24.08 13.95 6.78
C SER A 94 -23.75 12.82 5.81
N SER A 95 -24.48 12.76 4.68
CA SER A 95 -24.01 12.04 3.51
C SER A 95 -22.76 12.78 3.03
N THR A 96 -21.58 12.25 3.38
CA THR A 96 -20.34 12.71 2.78
C THR A 96 -20.34 12.25 1.34
N THR A 97 -20.97 13.02 0.46
CA THR A 97 -20.88 12.78 -0.97
C THR A 97 -19.44 13.05 -1.37
N PHE A 98 -18.64 11.99 -1.53
CA PHE A 98 -17.25 12.08 -1.98
C PHE A 98 -17.22 12.70 -3.38
N SER A 99 -17.08 14.03 -3.43
CA SER A 99 -16.83 14.79 -4.64
C SER A 99 -15.35 15.13 -4.71
N THR A 100 -14.55 14.22 -5.22
CA THR A 100 -13.35 14.60 -5.97
C THR A 100 -13.64 14.22 -7.41
N SER A 101 -14.07 15.19 -8.22
CA SER A 101 -14.43 14.92 -9.62
C SER A 101 -13.16 14.59 -10.41
N ILE A 102 -12.79 13.31 -10.45
CA ILE A 102 -11.76 12.81 -11.37
C ILE A 102 -12.34 12.85 -12.77
N ASN A 103 -11.64 13.53 -13.67
CA ASN A 103 -12.08 13.80 -15.04
C ASN A 103 -11.19 13.10 -16.07
N ARG A 104 -11.70 12.99 -17.29
CA ARG A 104 -10.91 12.57 -18.44
C ARG A 104 -9.69 13.48 -18.59
N GLY A 105 -8.52 12.89 -18.79
CA GLY A 105 -7.23 13.58 -18.88
C GLY A 105 -6.51 13.72 -17.53
N ASP A 106 -7.17 13.48 -16.40
CA ASP A 106 -6.50 13.51 -15.11
C ASP A 106 -5.42 12.41 -15.03
N ARG A 107 -4.30 12.77 -14.41
CA ARG A 107 -3.21 11.85 -14.07
C ARG A 107 -3.56 11.19 -12.75
N VAL A 108 -3.67 9.87 -12.73
CA VAL A 108 -4.07 9.11 -11.53
C VAL A 108 -3.16 7.92 -11.30
N ALA A 109 -3.01 7.53 -10.04
CA ALA A 109 -2.37 6.29 -9.64
C ALA A 109 -3.25 5.57 -8.61
N GLY A 110 -3.08 4.26 -8.52
CA GLY A 110 -3.86 3.40 -7.63
C GLY A 110 -3.24 2.02 -7.58
N PHE A 111 -3.97 1.08 -6.97
CA PHE A 111 -3.59 -0.32 -7.04
C PHE A 111 -4.83 -1.20 -7.23
N LEU A 112 -4.58 -2.37 -7.82
CA LEU A 112 -5.52 -3.47 -7.97
C LEU A 112 -4.90 -4.72 -7.33
N GLN A 113 -5.69 -5.77 -7.19
CA GLN A 113 -5.15 -7.10 -6.94
C GLN A 113 -5.01 -7.82 -8.28
N GLY A 114 -3.79 -8.20 -8.64
CA GLY A 114 -3.53 -9.06 -9.80
C GLY A 114 -3.75 -10.54 -9.47
N ALA A 115 -4.02 -11.35 -10.50
CA ALA A 115 -4.17 -12.81 -10.38
C ALA A 115 -5.25 -13.27 -9.39
N CYS A 116 -6.35 -12.51 -9.25
CA CYS A 116 -7.47 -12.86 -8.37
C CYS A 116 -8.05 -14.25 -8.67
N SER A 117 -8.31 -15.00 -7.60
CA SER A 117 -8.95 -16.33 -7.63
C SER A 117 -10.44 -16.30 -7.28
N VAL A 118 -10.84 -15.41 -6.38
CA VAL A 118 -12.20 -15.34 -5.80
C VAL A 118 -13.11 -14.32 -6.46
N ASN A 119 -12.59 -13.48 -7.35
CA ASN A 119 -13.35 -12.49 -8.10
C ASN A 119 -12.75 -12.28 -9.50
N ASP A 120 -13.51 -11.60 -10.38
CA ASP A 120 -13.14 -11.37 -11.78
C ASP A 120 -12.37 -10.07 -12.04
N ARG A 121 -11.88 -9.40 -10.98
CA ARG A 121 -11.19 -8.12 -11.14
C ARG A 121 -9.86 -8.32 -11.89
N PRO A 122 -9.53 -7.45 -12.86
CA PRO A 122 -8.26 -7.52 -13.55
C PRO A 122 -7.11 -7.00 -12.65
N GLY A 123 -5.91 -7.51 -12.89
CA GLY A 123 -4.67 -6.89 -12.40
C GLY A 123 -4.28 -5.64 -13.18
N ALA A 124 -3.19 -5.02 -12.73
CA ALA A 124 -2.74 -3.71 -13.19
C ALA A 124 -1.79 -3.73 -14.41
N PHE A 125 -1.18 -4.86 -14.75
CA PHE A 125 -0.14 -4.92 -15.79
C PHE A 125 -0.75 -5.07 -17.19
N ALA A 126 -1.39 -4.00 -17.65
CA ALA A 126 -2.01 -3.89 -18.97
C ALA A 126 -1.92 -2.46 -19.52
N GLU A 127 -2.10 -2.29 -20.83
CA GLU A 127 -2.17 -0.97 -21.48
C GLU A 127 -3.37 -0.13 -21.02
N TYR A 128 -4.50 -0.80 -20.76
CA TYR A 128 -5.69 -0.17 -20.20
C TYR A 128 -6.28 -1.02 -19.07
N ILE A 129 -6.76 -0.35 -18.04
CA ILE A 129 -7.38 -1.01 -16.89
C ILE A 129 -8.68 -0.31 -16.51
N VAL A 130 -9.54 -1.03 -15.81
CA VAL A 130 -10.70 -0.49 -15.13
C VAL A 130 -10.45 -0.52 -13.63
N CYS A 131 -10.67 0.60 -12.95
CA CYS A 131 -10.43 0.74 -11.52
C CYS A 131 -11.55 1.57 -10.88
N PRO A 132 -12.03 1.23 -9.66
CA PRO A 132 -12.96 2.08 -8.91
C PRO A 132 -12.41 3.48 -8.73
N ALA A 133 -13.24 4.49 -8.99
CA ALA A 133 -12.84 5.90 -8.94
C ALA A 133 -12.40 6.36 -7.53
N ASP A 134 -12.80 5.65 -6.48
CA ASP A 134 -12.49 5.93 -5.08
C ASP A 134 -11.21 5.21 -4.57
N LEU A 135 -10.61 4.33 -5.40
CA LEU A 135 -9.35 3.63 -5.11
C LEU A 135 -8.16 4.20 -5.89
N VAL A 136 -8.32 5.39 -6.47
CA VAL A 136 -7.24 6.12 -7.12
C VAL A 136 -7.00 7.47 -6.43
N TRP A 137 -5.79 7.99 -6.57
CA TRP A 137 -5.43 9.34 -6.18
C TRP A 137 -4.92 10.13 -7.38
N ARG A 138 -5.14 11.45 -7.38
CA ARG A 138 -4.62 12.35 -8.43
C ARG A 138 -3.14 12.60 -8.24
N ILE A 139 -2.37 12.43 -9.31
CA ILE A 139 -0.92 12.65 -9.31
C ILE A 139 -0.63 14.15 -9.39
N PRO A 140 0.13 14.73 -8.44
CA PRO A 140 0.60 16.11 -8.53
C PRO A 140 1.39 16.38 -9.81
N GLY A 141 1.29 17.60 -10.35
CA GLY A 141 1.99 17.99 -11.58
C GLY A 141 3.51 17.80 -11.51
N THR A 142 4.09 17.82 -10.31
CA THR A 142 5.53 17.65 -10.05
C THR A 142 5.99 16.19 -9.93
N VAL A 143 5.08 15.23 -9.84
CA VAL A 143 5.40 13.80 -9.71
C VAL A 143 5.20 13.13 -11.06
N SER A 144 6.15 12.31 -11.51
CA SER A 144 6.05 11.54 -12.76
C SER A 144 5.10 10.34 -12.64
N PHE A 145 4.75 9.68 -13.75
CA PHE A 145 3.95 8.44 -13.68
C PHE A 145 4.75 7.31 -13.03
N GLU A 146 6.05 7.24 -13.33
CA GLU A 146 6.96 6.23 -12.83
C GLU A 146 7.10 6.31 -11.30
N GLU A 147 7.25 7.52 -10.77
CA GLU A 147 7.28 7.75 -9.33
C GLU A 147 5.92 7.43 -8.68
N ALA A 148 4.82 7.89 -9.27
CA ALA A 148 3.48 7.69 -8.72
C ALA A 148 3.06 6.21 -8.69
N ALA A 149 3.46 5.42 -9.69
CA ALA A 149 3.19 3.99 -9.71
C ALA A 149 3.79 3.28 -8.49
N GLY A 150 4.90 3.76 -7.94
CA GLY A 150 5.55 3.17 -6.77
C GLY A 150 4.93 3.52 -5.40
N VAL A 151 3.80 4.22 -5.35
CA VAL A 151 3.23 4.76 -4.09
C VAL A 151 2.09 3.90 -3.55
N SER A 152 1.12 3.52 -4.38
CA SER A 152 -0.23 3.15 -3.93
C SER A 152 -0.27 1.98 -2.93
N LEU A 153 0.22 0.80 -3.31
CA LEU A 153 0.19 -0.38 -2.44
C LEU A 153 1.10 -0.22 -1.22
N CYS A 154 2.35 0.19 -1.41
CA CYS A 154 3.32 0.27 -0.31
C CYS A 154 3.00 1.41 0.67
N GLY A 155 2.53 2.56 0.17
CA GLY A 155 2.11 3.69 0.97
C GLY A 155 0.87 3.36 1.80
N LEU A 156 -0.12 2.68 1.19
CA LEU A 156 -1.32 2.25 1.93
C LEU A 156 -0.98 1.17 2.97
N THR A 157 -0.09 0.22 2.64
CA THR A 157 0.42 -0.78 3.61
C THR A 157 1.03 -0.10 4.84
N ALA A 158 1.86 0.93 4.63
CA ALA A 158 2.46 1.72 5.70
C ALA A 158 1.39 2.47 6.53
N ALA A 159 0.46 3.15 5.85
CA ALA A 159 -0.61 3.94 6.49
C ALA A 159 -1.55 3.06 7.33
N GLN A 160 -2.00 1.91 6.82
CA GLN A 160 -2.85 0.99 7.57
C GLN A 160 -2.14 0.45 8.81
N GLY A 161 -0.86 0.05 8.68
CA GLY A 161 -0.11 -0.45 9.83
C GLY A 161 0.10 0.61 10.91
N LEU A 162 0.41 1.86 10.53
CA LEU A 162 0.59 2.97 11.47
C LEU A 162 -0.73 3.43 12.11
N PHE A 163 -1.70 3.83 11.28
CA PHE A 163 -2.86 4.58 11.76
C PHE A 163 -4.02 3.67 12.12
N TYR A 164 -4.33 2.68 11.27
CA TYR A 164 -5.47 1.80 11.51
C TYR A 164 -5.17 0.77 12.61
N ARG A 165 -3.97 0.18 12.59
CA ARG A 165 -3.57 -0.95 13.46
C ARG A 165 -2.87 -0.51 14.73
N LEU A 166 -1.77 0.23 14.62
CA LEU A 166 -1.04 0.71 15.80
C LEU A 166 -1.78 1.87 16.51
N GLY A 167 -2.74 2.52 15.85
CA GLY A 167 -3.58 3.56 16.42
C GLY A 167 -2.88 4.91 16.56
N LEU A 168 -1.86 5.16 15.74
CA LEU A 168 -1.21 6.48 15.67
C LEU A 168 -2.11 7.50 14.95
N ASP A 169 -1.94 8.77 15.26
CA ASP A 169 -2.74 9.86 14.67
C ASP A 169 -2.46 9.99 13.17
N ALA A 170 -3.52 9.96 12.37
CA ALA A 170 -3.44 10.09 10.91
C ALA A 170 -3.59 11.56 10.48
N PRO A 171 -2.93 12.00 9.39
CA PRO A 171 -3.13 13.32 8.80
C PRO A 171 -4.41 13.41 7.93
N PHE A 172 -5.32 12.43 8.03
CA PHE A 172 -6.55 12.35 7.26
C PHE A 172 -7.66 11.67 8.06
N GLN A 173 -8.90 11.80 7.57
CA GLN A 173 -10.11 11.25 8.19
C GLN A 173 -10.68 10.13 7.33
N TRP A 174 -11.39 9.20 7.96
CA TRP A 174 -12.18 8.16 7.30
C TRP A 174 -13.46 7.91 8.10
N GLU A 175 -14.47 7.34 7.45
CA GLU A 175 -15.68 6.88 8.11
C GLU A 175 -15.42 5.50 8.73
N ASP A 176 -15.64 5.37 10.03
CA ASP A 176 -15.60 4.10 10.77
C ASP A 176 -17.04 3.62 10.98
N GLU A 177 -17.31 2.34 10.76
CA GLU A 177 -18.66 1.76 10.93
C GLU A 177 -19.00 1.46 12.39
N SER A 178 -18.04 1.54 13.31
CA SER A 178 -18.26 1.22 14.70
C SER A 178 -18.53 2.48 15.56
N ASP A 179 -19.39 2.32 16.57
CA ASP A 179 -19.50 3.24 17.71
C ASP A 179 -18.15 3.49 18.43
N GLU A 180 -17.06 2.80 18.04
CA GLU A 180 -15.70 3.07 18.52
C GLU A 180 -15.10 4.39 18.02
N ALA A 181 -15.66 5.04 16.98
CA ALA A 181 -15.26 6.41 16.65
C ALA A 181 -15.62 7.40 17.78
N VAL A 182 -16.65 7.09 18.56
CA VAL A 182 -16.98 7.81 19.80
C VAL A 182 -15.98 7.41 20.90
N LEU A 183 -15.58 6.14 21.01
CA LEU A 183 -14.58 5.71 21.99
C LEU A 183 -13.18 6.28 21.71
N ARG A 184 -12.72 6.36 20.46
CA ARG A 184 -11.42 7.01 20.11
C ARG A 184 -11.45 8.51 20.32
N ARG A 185 -12.59 9.18 20.07
CA ARG A 185 -12.75 10.61 20.41
C ARG A 185 -12.83 10.85 21.91
N VAL A 186 -13.54 10.00 22.65
CA VAL A 186 -13.63 10.04 24.12
C VAL A 186 -12.30 9.64 24.77
N GLU A 187 -11.53 8.72 24.19
CA GLU A 187 -10.14 8.42 24.58
C GLU A 187 -9.21 9.58 24.23
N SER A 188 -9.37 10.26 23.09
CA SER A 188 -8.57 11.45 22.77
C SER A 188 -8.89 12.64 23.70
N GLU A 189 -10.13 12.75 24.17
CA GLU A 189 -10.57 13.77 25.12
C GLU A 189 -10.18 13.43 26.57
N THR A 190 -10.13 12.15 26.94
CA THR A 190 -9.62 11.66 28.24
C THR A 190 -8.09 11.50 28.28
N ASN A 191 -7.42 11.42 27.13
CA ASN A 191 -5.95 11.44 27.00
C ASN A 191 -5.33 12.82 27.25
N ARG A 192 -6.13 13.84 27.57
CA ARG A 192 -5.62 15.09 28.16
C ARG A 192 -4.95 14.87 29.52
N ASP A 193 -5.04 13.65 30.07
CA ASP A 193 -4.37 13.20 31.30
C ASP A 193 -3.21 12.21 31.04
N ARG A 194 -2.78 12.00 29.78
CA ARG A 194 -1.54 11.26 29.49
C ARG A 194 -0.35 12.13 29.90
N GLY A 195 0.41 11.66 30.88
CA GLY A 195 1.67 12.27 31.30
C GLY A 195 2.55 12.68 30.10
N SER A 196 3.24 13.79 30.30
CA SER A 196 4.04 14.58 29.36
C SER A 196 5.25 13.86 28.75
N ASP A 197 5.06 12.73 28.08
CA ASP A 197 6.12 12.21 27.20
C ASP A 197 5.99 12.91 25.83
N ASP A 198 6.68 14.05 25.76
CA ASP A 198 6.91 14.89 24.57
C ASP A 198 7.60 14.12 23.42
N GLU A 199 7.98 12.85 23.61
CA GLU A 199 8.66 12.00 22.64
C GLU A 199 8.14 10.55 22.70
N PHE A 200 8.07 9.87 21.56
CA PHE A 200 7.96 8.40 21.50
C PHE A 200 9.02 7.80 20.60
N SER A 201 9.44 6.58 20.92
CA SER A 201 10.37 5.80 20.11
C SER A 201 9.64 4.86 19.14
N PHE A 202 10.03 4.88 17.88
CA PHE A 202 9.46 4.06 16.81
C PHE A 202 10.57 3.31 16.08
N PHE A 203 10.46 1.99 15.98
CA PHE A 203 11.41 1.15 15.26
C PHE A 203 10.86 0.63 13.94
N VAL A 204 11.68 0.62 12.88
CA VAL A 204 11.34 0.02 11.58
C VAL A 204 12.36 -1.06 11.22
N PHE A 205 11.94 -2.32 11.21
CA PHE A 205 12.74 -3.38 10.61
C PHE A 205 12.55 -3.37 9.09
N GLY A 206 13.64 -3.40 8.33
CA GLY A 206 13.59 -3.21 6.88
C GLY A 206 13.41 -1.74 6.48
N ALA A 207 14.15 -0.82 7.11
CA ALA A 207 14.03 0.62 6.91
C ALA A 207 14.27 1.07 5.45
N SER A 208 15.07 0.33 4.66
CA SER A 208 15.29 0.61 3.24
C SER A 208 14.33 -0.15 2.30
N THR A 209 13.30 -0.81 2.82
CA THR A 209 12.24 -1.38 1.98
C THR A 209 11.28 -0.29 1.53
N SER A 210 10.51 -0.56 0.47
CA SER A 210 9.51 0.40 -0.01
C SER A 210 8.48 0.76 1.06
N VAL A 211 8.04 -0.22 1.86
CA VAL A 211 7.09 0.03 2.97
C VAL A 211 7.79 0.80 4.11
N GLY A 212 8.98 0.37 4.53
CA GLY A 212 9.74 1.03 5.62
C GLY A 212 10.03 2.50 5.35
N MET A 213 10.36 2.85 4.11
CA MET A 213 10.57 4.23 3.68
C MET A 213 9.29 5.10 3.73
N TYR A 214 8.12 4.53 3.44
CA TYR A 214 6.86 5.25 3.64
C TYR A 214 6.45 5.31 5.13
N VAL A 215 6.76 4.28 5.93
CA VAL A 215 6.57 4.30 7.39
C VAL A 215 7.36 5.46 8.01
N ALA A 216 8.62 5.66 7.62
CA ALA A 216 9.45 6.76 8.10
C ALA A 216 8.83 8.15 7.85
N GLN A 217 8.26 8.36 6.67
CA GLN A 217 7.59 9.62 6.34
C GLN A 217 6.28 9.79 7.12
N LEU A 218 5.45 8.74 7.17
CA LEU A 218 4.12 8.80 7.80
C LEU A 218 4.17 8.90 9.33
N VAL A 219 5.13 8.25 10.00
CA VAL A 219 5.26 8.37 11.46
C VAL A 219 5.64 9.78 11.88
N ARG A 220 6.40 10.50 11.04
CA ARG A 220 6.71 11.93 11.27
C ARG A 220 5.46 12.80 11.12
N ARG A 221 4.60 12.52 10.14
CA ARG A 221 3.27 13.17 10.05
C ARG A 221 2.43 12.89 11.28
N SER A 222 2.47 11.67 11.81
CA SER A 222 1.76 11.36 13.05
C SER A 222 2.29 12.13 14.26
N ALA A 223 3.61 12.25 14.38
CA ALA A 223 4.27 13.03 15.41
C ALA A 223 3.84 14.51 15.33
N GLU A 224 3.83 15.09 14.12
CA GLU A 224 3.32 16.45 13.86
C GLU A 224 1.84 16.61 14.28
N MET A 225 0.97 15.66 13.91
CA MET A 225 -0.46 15.70 14.26
C MET A 225 -0.73 15.57 15.76
N SER A 226 0.06 14.76 16.46
CA SER A 226 -0.07 14.53 17.90
C SER A 226 0.61 15.60 18.76
N GLY A 227 1.41 16.50 18.15
CA GLY A 227 2.24 17.46 18.87
C GLY A 227 3.41 16.82 19.64
N ARG A 228 3.78 15.58 19.31
CA ARG A 228 4.85 14.81 19.96
C ARG A 228 6.08 14.74 19.05
N ARG A 229 7.26 14.50 19.63
CA ARG A 229 8.46 14.13 18.87
C ARG A 229 8.49 12.63 18.64
N VAL A 230 9.07 12.21 17.52
CA VAL A 230 9.39 10.80 17.27
C VAL A 230 10.90 10.63 17.26
N ARG A 231 11.40 9.66 18.03
CA ARG A 231 12.74 9.10 17.89
C ARG A 231 12.64 7.89 16.98
N LEU A 232 13.01 8.07 15.72
CA LEU A 232 12.90 7.08 14.66
C LEU A 232 14.18 6.26 14.54
N ILE A 233 14.06 4.95 14.76
CA ILE A 233 15.16 3.98 14.72
C ILE A 233 14.87 2.99 13.58
N GLY A 234 15.88 2.62 12.80
CA GLY A 234 15.70 1.70 11.67
C GLY A 234 16.76 0.61 11.60
N ALA A 235 16.40 -0.57 11.10
CA ALA A 235 17.35 -1.60 10.72
C ALA A 235 17.49 -1.67 9.20
N ALA A 236 18.73 -1.48 8.71
CA ALA A 236 19.06 -1.53 7.29
C ALA A 236 20.57 -1.78 7.08
N SER A 237 20.94 -2.20 5.86
CA SER A 237 22.36 -2.34 5.49
C SER A 237 23.08 -0.98 5.57
N PRO A 238 24.34 -0.92 6.08
CA PRO A 238 25.09 0.33 6.23
C PRO A 238 25.19 1.18 4.96
N LYS A 239 25.29 0.54 3.78
CA LYS A 239 25.33 1.22 2.49
C LYS A 239 24.12 2.13 2.20
N ASN A 240 22.98 1.92 2.87
CA ASN A 240 21.76 2.71 2.68
C ASN A 240 21.60 3.80 3.76
N TRP A 241 22.52 3.92 4.73
CA TRP A 241 22.32 4.80 5.88
C TRP A 241 22.30 6.28 5.52
N ASP A 242 23.12 6.73 4.57
CA ASP A 242 23.15 8.15 4.16
C ASP A 242 21.82 8.56 3.53
N MET A 243 21.24 7.70 2.68
CA MET A 243 19.90 7.89 2.12
C MET A 243 18.85 7.96 3.24
N LEU A 244 18.87 7.00 4.17
CA LEU A 244 17.88 6.90 5.25
C LEU A 244 17.97 8.03 6.28
N LYS A 245 19.16 8.62 6.51
CA LYS A 245 19.33 9.78 7.39
C LYS A 245 18.92 11.10 6.72
N SER A 246 18.82 11.12 5.40
CA SER A 246 18.45 12.32 4.63
C SER A 246 16.93 12.47 4.50
N GLU A 247 16.48 13.66 4.13
CA GLU A 247 15.08 13.86 3.73
C GLU A 247 14.72 12.94 2.55
N PRO A 248 13.55 12.29 2.59
CA PRO A 248 12.41 12.56 3.46
C PRO A 248 12.33 11.64 4.71
N TYR A 249 13.27 10.70 4.88
CA TYR A 249 13.16 9.62 5.86
C TYR A 249 13.66 10.03 7.24
N VAL A 250 14.84 10.66 7.27
CA VAL A 250 15.45 11.26 8.47
C VAL A 250 15.45 10.28 9.65
N TYR A 251 16.03 9.10 9.52
CA TYR A 251 16.20 8.21 10.68
C TYR A 251 17.20 8.82 11.68
N ASP A 252 16.82 8.89 12.97
CA ASP A 252 17.70 9.42 14.02
C ASP A 252 18.82 8.42 14.35
N HIS A 253 18.48 7.13 14.33
CA HIS A 253 19.42 6.04 14.57
C HIS A 253 19.20 4.88 13.59
N LEU A 254 20.30 4.25 13.17
CA LEU A 254 20.28 3.08 12.31
C LEU A 254 21.15 1.98 12.89
N VAL A 255 20.69 0.73 12.76
CA VAL A 255 21.43 -0.48 13.12
C VAL A 255 21.59 -1.38 11.89
N ASP A 256 22.71 -2.09 11.81
CA ASP A 256 22.86 -3.13 10.79
C ASP A 256 22.14 -4.39 11.26
N TYR A 257 21.16 -4.86 10.48
CA TYR A 257 20.39 -6.06 10.82
C TYR A 257 21.23 -7.33 10.82
N ARG A 258 22.44 -7.31 10.22
CA ARG A 258 23.38 -8.45 10.24
C ARG A 258 24.17 -8.55 11.55
N ASP A 259 24.19 -7.49 12.33
CA ASP A 259 24.83 -7.49 13.64
C ASP A 259 23.90 -8.16 14.65
N ALA A 260 24.26 -9.33 15.16
CA ALA A 260 23.46 -10.07 16.13
C ALA A 260 23.13 -9.28 17.42
N THR A 261 23.87 -8.21 17.71
CA THR A 261 23.66 -7.33 18.86
C THR A 261 22.71 -6.16 18.57
N TRP A 262 22.17 -6.04 17.36
CA TRP A 262 21.27 -4.95 16.99
C TRP A 262 20.06 -4.79 17.94
N PRO A 263 19.41 -5.86 18.47
CA PRO A 263 18.27 -5.68 19.36
C PRO A 263 18.65 -4.95 20.66
N GLU A 264 19.79 -5.31 21.24
CA GLU A 264 20.33 -4.69 22.44
C GLU A 264 20.64 -3.20 22.20
N LYS A 265 21.27 -2.89 21.06
CA LYS A 265 21.55 -1.50 20.65
C LYS A 265 20.29 -0.65 20.52
N VAL A 266 19.21 -1.23 19.97
CA VAL A 266 17.92 -0.53 19.87
C VAL A 266 17.36 -0.26 21.25
N ARG A 267 17.34 -1.25 22.15
CA ARG A 267 16.86 -1.07 23.53
C ARG A 267 17.65 -0.01 24.29
N GLN A 268 18.97 0.03 24.13
CA GLN A 268 19.81 1.06 24.74
C GLN A 268 19.49 2.46 24.18
N THR A 269 19.34 2.58 22.87
CA THR A 269 19.03 3.84 22.18
C THR A 269 17.64 4.38 22.53
N SER A 270 16.72 3.48 22.90
CA SER A 270 15.33 3.79 23.23
C SER A 270 15.01 3.75 24.73
N ASN A 271 16.03 3.81 25.60
CA ASN A 271 15.89 3.82 27.07
C ASN A 271 15.09 2.64 27.63
N GLY A 272 15.39 1.42 27.18
CA GLY A 272 14.84 0.17 27.73
C GLY A 272 13.86 -0.58 26.82
N GLY A 273 13.41 0.05 25.74
CA GLY A 273 12.61 -0.57 24.68
C GLY A 273 11.80 0.45 23.87
N VAL A 274 11.29 0.06 22.71
CA VAL A 274 10.54 0.97 21.83
C VAL A 274 9.05 0.94 22.12
N HIS A 275 8.36 2.07 21.95
CA HIS A 275 6.91 2.16 22.12
C HIS A 275 6.18 1.44 20.98
N PHE A 276 6.69 1.61 19.77
CA PHE A 276 6.12 1.04 18.58
C PHE A 276 7.20 0.42 17.71
N ALA A 277 6.88 -0.69 17.07
CA ALA A 277 7.69 -1.27 16.02
C ALA A 277 6.87 -1.60 14.78
N TYR A 278 7.51 -1.53 13.62
CA TYR A 278 6.94 -1.95 12.34
C TYR A 278 7.93 -2.88 11.66
N ASP A 279 7.57 -4.15 11.51
CA ASP A 279 8.38 -5.11 10.77
C ASP A 279 7.94 -5.14 9.30
N ALA A 280 8.66 -4.42 8.43
CA ALA A 280 8.38 -4.35 7.00
C ALA A 280 8.90 -5.58 6.22
N ILE A 281 9.44 -6.60 6.91
CA ILE A 281 9.89 -7.87 6.34
C ILE A 281 8.93 -9.00 6.78
N SER A 282 8.72 -9.15 8.09
CA SER A 282 7.82 -10.13 8.71
C SER A 282 8.06 -11.57 8.25
N GLU A 283 9.31 -12.02 8.25
CA GLU A 283 9.70 -13.35 7.77
C GLU A 283 10.65 -14.04 8.75
N GLY A 284 10.34 -15.30 9.09
CA GLY A 284 11.17 -16.11 9.98
C GLY A 284 11.41 -15.43 11.32
N SER A 285 12.68 -15.23 11.68
CA SER A 285 13.04 -14.70 13.00
C SER A 285 12.80 -13.20 13.17
N THR A 286 12.52 -12.43 12.10
CA THR A 286 12.42 -10.97 12.22
C THR A 286 11.33 -10.57 13.21
N VAL A 287 10.16 -11.23 13.16
CA VAL A 287 9.04 -10.95 14.05
C VAL A 287 9.42 -11.19 15.52
N ARG A 288 10.08 -12.33 15.78
CA ARG A 288 10.60 -12.68 17.11
C ARG A 288 11.61 -11.66 17.60
N ASP A 289 12.61 -11.32 16.79
CA ASP A 289 13.71 -10.46 17.20
C ASP A 289 13.23 -9.00 17.40
N VAL A 290 12.28 -8.53 16.59
CA VAL A 290 11.61 -7.23 16.76
C VAL A 290 10.70 -7.20 17.99
N SER A 291 9.98 -8.27 18.30
CA SER A 291 9.12 -8.30 19.49
C SER A 291 9.91 -8.12 20.80
N ARG A 292 11.18 -8.52 20.83
CA ARG A 292 12.06 -8.47 22.02
C ARG A 292 12.61 -7.07 22.34
N ILE A 293 12.50 -6.14 21.40
CA ILE A 293 12.94 -4.75 21.61
C ILE A 293 11.81 -3.84 22.13
N LEU A 294 10.59 -4.34 22.21
CA LEU A 294 9.45 -3.60 22.77
C LEU A 294 9.67 -3.35 24.27
N ARG A 295 9.25 -2.16 24.72
CA ARG A 295 9.05 -1.91 26.15
C ARG A 295 7.76 -2.58 26.63
N GLU A 296 7.55 -2.62 27.94
CA GLU A 296 6.25 -3.01 28.51
C GLU A 296 5.12 -2.14 27.93
N GLY A 297 4.06 -2.78 27.44
CA GLY A 297 2.94 -2.11 26.75
C GLY A 297 3.23 -1.65 25.31
N GLY A 298 4.43 -1.90 24.78
CA GLY A 298 4.78 -1.62 23.40
C GLY A 298 3.96 -2.44 22.40
N LYS A 299 3.76 -1.90 21.20
CA LYS A 299 2.98 -2.55 20.13
C LYS A 299 3.83 -2.72 18.88
N MET A 300 3.60 -3.78 18.12
CA MET A 300 4.23 -3.95 16.82
C MET A 300 3.24 -4.32 15.72
N ALA A 301 3.48 -3.81 14.52
CA ALA A 301 2.77 -4.20 13.31
C ALA A 301 3.64 -5.08 12.42
N VAL A 302 3.02 -6.06 11.77
CA VAL A 302 3.65 -6.96 10.81
C VAL A 302 2.89 -6.91 9.47
N VAL A 303 3.61 -7.19 8.37
CA VAL A 303 3.08 -7.15 6.99
C VAL A 303 2.87 -8.52 6.38
N ARG A 304 3.26 -9.61 7.07
CA ARG A 304 2.99 -11.00 6.65
C ARG A 304 2.33 -11.77 7.79
N SER A 305 1.41 -12.66 7.42
CA SER A 305 0.61 -13.47 8.36
C SER A 305 1.37 -14.71 8.82
N ARG A 306 1.15 -15.08 10.09
CA ARG A 306 1.57 -16.37 10.65
C ARG A 306 0.83 -17.53 9.98
N GLU A 307 -0.47 -17.39 9.78
CA GLU A 307 -1.35 -18.38 9.14
C GLU A 307 -0.91 -18.69 7.70
N ALA A 308 -0.27 -17.72 7.03
CA ALA A 308 0.38 -17.88 5.73
C ALA A 308 1.76 -18.57 5.80
N GLY A 309 2.21 -19.01 6.99
CA GLY A 309 3.50 -19.68 7.22
C GLY A 309 4.71 -18.76 7.17
N ALA A 310 4.54 -17.43 7.30
CA ALA A 310 5.66 -16.49 7.17
C ALA A 310 6.60 -16.47 8.39
N TRP A 311 6.09 -16.81 9.58
CA TRP A 311 6.84 -16.79 10.85
C TRP A 311 6.11 -17.63 11.90
N GLU A 312 6.81 -17.94 13.00
CA GLU A 312 6.32 -18.81 14.09
C GLU A 312 6.23 -18.06 15.43
N THR A 313 5.35 -18.51 16.33
CA THR A 313 5.12 -17.85 17.64
C THR A 313 6.25 -18.06 18.66
N GLU A 314 7.14 -19.02 18.43
CA GLU A 314 8.17 -19.39 19.39
C GLU A 314 9.10 -18.21 19.73
N GLY A 315 9.04 -17.78 20.99
CA GLY A 315 9.87 -16.70 21.52
C GLY A 315 9.46 -15.28 21.10
N VAL A 316 8.28 -15.13 20.48
CA VAL A 316 7.64 -13.83 20.19
C VAL A 316 7.03 -13.28 21.47
N SER A 317 7.25 -11.99 21.76
CA SER A 317 6.70 -11.30 22.93
C SER A 317 5.49 -10.45 22.54
N GLY A 318 4.34 -10.72 23.17
CA GLY A 318 3.06 -10.10 22.80
C GLY A 318 2.51 -10.65 21.48
N GLU A 319 1.31 -10.20 21.07
CA GLU A 319 0.73 -10.55 19.78
C GLU A 319 0.97 -9.40 18.77
N PRO A 320 1.76 -9.62 17.70
CA PRO A 320 1.91 -8.65 16.63
C PRO A 320 0.58 -8.37 15.93
N ILE A 321 0.33 -7.11 15.57
CA ILE A 321 -0.89 -6.70 14.88
C ILE A 321 -0.70 -6.86 13.37
N TYR A 322 -1.42 -7.81 12.78
CA TYR A 322 -1.40 -8.07 11.34
C TYR A 322 -2.63 -7.49 10.62
N GLY A 323 -2.47 -7.19 9.33
CA GLY A 323 -3.56 -6.93 8.40
C GLY A 323 -3.04 -6.91 6.95
N ALA A 324 -3.83 -7.39 6.01
CA ALA A 324 -3.46 -7.37 4.60
C ALA A 324 -3.84 -6.02 3.96
N VAL A 325 -3.00 -5.48 3.07
CA VAL A 325 -3.33 -4.24 2.33
C VAL A 325 -4.60 -4.36 1.49
N TRP A 326 -4.87 -5.58 1.03
CA TRP A 326 -6.04 -5.96 0.24
C TRP A 326 -7.37 -5.64 0.90
N GLU A 327 -7.41 -5.56 2.23
CA GLU A 327 -8.61 -5.14 2.96
C GLU A 327 -9.09 -3.75 2.55
N GLY A 328 -8.18 -2.89 2.09
CA GLY A 328 -8.50 -1.55 1.57
C GLY A 328 -9.26 -1.58 0.25
N LEU A 329 -9.28 -2.70 -0.47
CA LEU A 329 -10.12 -2.86 -1.66
C LEU A 329 -11.59 -2.96 -1.28
N GLY A 330 -11.94 -3.37 -0.05
CA GLY A 330 -13.34 -3.55 0.35
C GLY A 330 -14.04 -4.69 -0.39
N GLU A 331 -13.29 -5.71 -0.79
CA GLU A 331 -13.77 -6.89 -1.52
C GLU A 331 -13.17 -8.15 -0.91
N ASP A 332 -13.76 -9.29 -1.22
CA ASP A 332 -13.17 -10.58 -0.87
C ASP A 332 -11.92 -10.83 -1.73
N VAL A 333 -10.82 -11.14 -1.04
CA VAL A 333 -9.50 -11.31 -1.62
C VAL A 333 -8.87 -12.58 -1.07
N GLU A 334 -8.54 -13.53 -1.93
CA GLU A 334 -7.70 -14.65 -1.50
C GLU A 334 -6.24 -14.20 -1.39
N TYR A 335 -5.63 -14.52 -0.26
CA TYR A 335 -4.26 -14.19 0.07
C TYR A 335 -3.66 -15.32 0.90
N HIS A 336 -2.70 -16.06 0.32
CA HIS A 336 -2.03 -17.21 0.97
C HIS A 336 -3.01 -18.26 1.53
N ASN A 337 -3.92 -18.76 0.69
CA ASN A 337 -4.95 -19.76 1.04
C ASN A 337 -5.93 -19.32 2.15
N MET A 338 -6.01 -18.01 2.42
CA MET A 338 -7.02 -17.40 3.29
C MET A 338 -7.84 -16.41 2.49
N VAL A 339 -9.11 -16.24 2.84
CA VAL A 339 -9.93 -15.16 2.30
C VAL A 339 -9.91 -13.99 3.26
N VAL A 340 -9.32 -12.88 2.82
CA VAL A 340 -9.46 -11.57 3.42
C VAL A 340 -10.82 -11.02 3.00
N GLY A 341 -11.76 -10.96 3.93
CA GLY A 341 -13.14 -10.54 3.64
C GLY A 341 -13.27 -9.04 3.35
N SER A 342 -14.31 -8.70 2.58
CA SER A 342 -14.72 -7.32 2.36
C SER A 342 -14.92 -6.55 3.67
N SER A 343 -14.43 -5.32 3.73
CA SER A 343 -14.61 -4.41 4.87
C SER A 343 -14.85 -2.97 4.39
N PRO A 344 -16.08 -2.46 4.52
CA PRO A 344 -16.38 -1.07 4.17
C PRO A 344 -15.56 -0.06 4.98
N ALA A 345 -15.35 -0.31 6.28
CA ALA A 345 -14.50 0.53 7.13
C ALA A 345 -13.04 0.62 6.63
N LYS A 346 -12.45 -0.50 6.20
CA LYS A 346 -11.07 -0.51 5.67
C LYS A 346 -10.98 0.08 4.27
N ARG A 347 -12.03 -0.06 3.44
CA ARG A 347 -12.17 0.67 2.18
C ARG A 347 -12.23 2.18 2.42
N SER A 348 -13.06 2.61 3.37
CA SER A 348 -13.18 4.00 3.79
C SER A 348 -11.84 4.59 4.26
N PHE A 349 -11.05 3.81 5.01
CA PHE A 349 -9.66 4.19 5.35
C PHE A 349 -8.79 4.40 4.10
N ALA A 350 -8.81 3.47 3.14
CA ALA A 350 -8.05 3.59 1.90
C ALA A 350 -8.48 4.82 1.08
N MET A 351 -9.78 5.09 1.00
CA MET A 351 -10.33 6.30 0.38
C MET A 351 -9.83 7.58 1.06
N GLY A 352 -9.83 7.62 2.39
CA GLY A 352 -9.30 8.74 3.18
C GLY A 352 -7.82 9.01 2.87
N PHE A 353 -7.01 7.95 2.78
CA PHE A 353 -5.59 8.05 2.42
C PHE A 353 -5.38 8.57 1.00
N TYR A 354 -6.08 8.02 0.00
CA TYR A 354 -5.95 8.46 -1.40
C TYR A 354 -6.52 9.86 -1.66
N LYS A 355 -7.56 10.24 -0.92
CA LYS A 355 -8.04 11.63 -0.91
C LYS A 355 -6.97 12.57 -0.35
N TRP A 356 -6.34 12.21 0.77
CA TRP A 356 -5.27 13.02 1.36
C TRP A 356 -4.09 13.20 0.40
N LEU A 357 -3.65 12.15 -0.31
CA LEU A 357 -2.65 12.28 -1.37
C LEU A 357 -3.11 13.22 -2.49
N SER A 358 -4.36 13.09 -2.93
CA SER A 358 -4.93 13.94 -3.99
C SER A 358 -5.02 15.41 -3.59
N ASP A 359 -5.20 15.70 -2.30
CA ASP A 359 -5.33 17.05 -1.75
C ASP A 359 -3.96 17.69 -1.43
N GLY A 360 -2.86 17.07 -1.86
CA GLY A 360 -1.50 17.58 -1.64
C GLY A 360 -0.80 17.00 -0.41
N GLY A 361 -1.28 15.87 0.11
CA GLY A 361 -0.61 15.09 1.14
C GLY A 361 0.85 14.82 0.78
N ILE A 362 1.76 15.16 1.69
CA ILE A 362 3.20 15.14 1.40
C ILE A 362 3.75 13.75 1.68
N LEU A 363 3.84 12.93 0.62
CA LEU A 363 4.71 11.77 0.53
C LEU A 363 5.63 11.92 -0.68
N LYS A 364 6.93 11.84 -0.45
CA LYS A 364 7.92 11.74 -1.52
C LYS A 364 7.98 10.28 -2.00
N PRO A 365 7.77 10.03 -3.29
CA PRO A 365 7.89 8.68 -3.86
C PRO A 365 9.28 8.08 -3.59
N ASN A 366 9.33 6.77 -3.44
CA ASN A 366 10.60 6.06 -3.30
C ASN A 366 11.43 6.14 -4.59
N PRO A 367 12.76 6.02 -4.50
CA PRO A 367 13.63 5.99 -5.68
C PRO A 367 13.13 4.96 -6.70
N VAL A 368 13.10 5.33 -7.97
CA VAL A 368 12.67 4.45 -9.05
C VAL A 368 13.88 3.88 -9.77
N ARG A 369 13.88 2.57 -9.97
CA ARG A 369 14.71 1.93 -11.00
C ARG A 369 13.82 1.67 -12.21
N LEU A 370 14.01 2.47 -13.24
CA LEU A 370 13.33 2.25 -14.51
C LEU A 370 13.97 1.05 -15.20
N MET A 371 13.18 0.01 -15.40
CA MET A 371 13.60 -1.22 -16.06
C MET A 371 13.49 -1.06 -17.59
N PRO A 372 14.37 -1.71 -18.37
CA PRO A 372 14.30 -1.66 -19.83
C PRO A 372 13.11 -2.49 -20.37
N GLY A 373 12.55 -2.05 -21.51
CA GLY A 373 11.40 -2.70 -22.15
C GLY A 373 10.06 -2.32 -21.50
N GLY A 374 9.02 -3.10 -21.80
CA GLY A 374 7.66 -2.95 -21.29
C GLY A 374 7.16 -4.20 -20.59
N LEU A 375 5.85 -4.48 -20.74
CA LEU A 375 5.18 -5.62 -20.10
C LEU A 375 5.86 -6.97 -20.41
N GLU A 376 6.46 -7.11 -21.60
CA GLU A 376 7.12 -8.33 -22.08
C GLU A 376 8.42 -8.67 -21.32
N LYS A 377 9.00 -7.71 -20.60
CA LYS A 377 10.22 -7.90 -19.80
C LYS A 377 9.95 -8.14 -18.32
N ILE A 378 8.72 -7.94 -17.85
CA ILE A 378 8.38 -8.06 -16.43
C ILE A 378 8.72 -9.45 -15.88
N VAL A 379 8.36 -10.54 -16.56
CA VAL A 379 8.61 -11.89 -16.04
C VAL A 379 10.10 -12.27 -16.09
N ALA A 380 10.75 -12.03 -17.23
CA ALA A 380 12.14 -12.45 -17.47
C ALA A 380 13.16 -11.63 -16.65
N ASP A 381 12.85 -10.36 -16.40
CA ASP A 381 13.77 -9.44 -15.74
C ASP A 381 13.21 -9.01 -14.38
N GLY A 382 12.04 -8.35 -14.36
CA GLY A 382 11.46 -7.75 -13.17
C GLY A 382 11.16 -8.74 -12.03
N PHE A 383 10.47 -9.84 -12.34
CA PHE A 383 10.08 -10.87 -11.37
C PHE A 383 11.28 -11.65 -10.85
N THR A 384 12.30 -11.85 -11.69
CA THR A 384 13.57 -12.43 -11.26
C THR A 384 14.29 -11.53 -10.24
N VAL A 385 14.31 -10.21 -10.45
CA VAL A 385 15.01 -9.26 -9.56
C VAL A 385 14.22 -9.00 -8.27
N VAL A 386 12.90 -8.85 -8.33
CA VAL A 386 12.08 -8.61 -7.13
C VAL A 386 12.02 -9.85 -6.24
N GLY A 387 11.95 -11.04 -6.84
CA GLY A 387 11.84 -12.33 -6.18
C GLY A 387 10.53 -12.52 -5.40
N THR A 388 10.31 -13.75 -4.92
CA THR A 388 9.20 -14.08 -4.01
C THR A 388 9.57 -13.86 -2.54
N ASN A 389 10.85 -13.92 -2.19
CA ASN A 389 11.41 -13.60 -0.87
C ASN A 389 12.64 -12.70 -1.02
N VAL A 390 12.95 -11.92 0.01
CA VAL A 390 14.12 -11.02 0.01
C VAL A 390 15.45 -11.81 -0.07
N THR A 391 15.43 -13.07 0.39
CA THR A 391 16.59 -13.97 0.50
C THR A 391 16.85 -14.82 -0.73
N SER A 392 15.91 -14.93 -1.68
CA SER A 392 16.00 -15.85 -2.83
C SER A 392 16.43 -15.19 -4.14
N ARG A 393 17.03 -13.99 -4.08
CA ARG A 393 17.40 -13.22 -5.28
C ARG A 393 18.73 -13.70 -5.87
N ASP A 394 18.73 -13.94 -7.17
CA ASP A 394 19.92 -14.33 -7.94
C ASP A 394 20.94 -13.17 -7.99
N HIS A 395 22.20 -13.46 -7.70
CA HIS A 395 23.26 -12.47 -7.50
C HIS A 395 24.27 -12.41 -8.66
N ASP A 396 24.15 -13.29 -9.67
CA ASP A 396 25.22 -13.52 -10.64
C ASP A 396 25.07 -12.75 -11.98
N ARG A 397 24.11 -11.81 -12.09
CA ARG A 397 23.89 -11.03 -13.33
C ARG A 397 24.66 -9.70 -13.34
N VAL A 398 25.20 -9.36 -14.51
CA VAL A 398 26.18 -8.27 -14.69
C VAL A 398 25.49 -6.96 -15.07
N GLU A 399 24.30 -7.02 -15.70
CA GLU A 399 23.57 -5.84 -16.13
C GLU A 399 23.08 -4.99 -14.96
N ASP A 400 23.26 -3.66 -15.05
CA ASP A 400 22.95 -2.75 -13.93
C ASP A 400 21.50 -2.86 -13.43
N HIS A 401 20.54 -3.04 -14.34
CA HIS A 401 19.12 -3.18 -13.98
C HIS A 401 18.79 -4.50 -13.28
N MET A 402 19.62 -5.53 -13.46
CA MET A 402 19.46 -6.86 -12.88
C MET A 402 20.14 -7.04 -11.51
N LYS A 403 20.90 -6.04 -11.05
CA LYS A 403 21.52 -6.06 -9.71
C LYS A 403 20.46 -6.14 -8.61
N PRO A 404 20.79 -6.65 -7.41
CA PRO A 404 19.86 -6.67 -6.29
C PRO A 404 19.28 -5.28 -5.98
N ILE A 405 17.99 -5.23 -5.65
CA ILE A 405 17.28 -3.99 -5.28
C ILE A 405 17.91 -3.42 -4.00
N SER A 406 18.16 -2.11 -3.99
CA SER A 406 18.74 -1.39 -2.86
C SER A 406 17.97 -0.10 -2.56
N GLY A 407 16.70 -0.26 -2.19
CA GLY A 407 15.82 0.87 -1.86
C GLY A 407 15.03 1.40 -3.05
N GLU A 408 15.24 0.87 -4.26
CA GLU A 408 14.45 1.29 -5.41
C GLU A 408 13.13 0.51 -5.55
N LYS A 409 12.17 1.13 -6.23
CA LYS A 409 11.00 0.46 -6.80
C LYS A 409 11.28 0.16 -8.27
N LEU A 410 11.08 -1.10 -8.67
CA LEU A 410 11.20 -1.47 -10.09
C LEU A 410 9.95 -1.01 -10.83
N VAL A 411 10.15 -0.26 -11.90
CA VAL A 411 9.06 0.34 -12.68
C VAL A 411 9.30 0.04 -14.16
N TYR A 412 8.22 -0.30 -14.86
CA TYR A 412 8.19 -0.40 -16.33
C TYR A 412 7.28 0.69 -16.88
N ARG A 413 7.69 1.29 -18.00
CA ARG A 413 6.77 2.09 -18.81
C ARG A 413 5.84 1.17 -19.58
N VAL A 414 4.62 1.64 -19.79
CA VAL A 414 3.63 0.95 -20.61
C VAL A 414 3.29 1.86 -21.78
N ASP A 415 3.74 1.46 -22.97
CA ASP A 415 3.49 2.20 -24.19
C ASP A 415 2.10 1.84 -24.73
N THR A 416 1.16 2.77 -24.59
CA THR A 416 -0.14 2.67 -25.27
C THR A 416 0.01 3.24 -26.68
N GLU A 417 0.46 2.46 -27.66
CA GLU A 417 0.42 2.91 -29.06
C GLU A 417 -1.04 3.09 -29.50
N GLY A 418 -1.47 4.35 -29.77
CA GLY A 418 -2.83 4.61 -30.27
C GLY A 418 -3.47 5.96 -29.95
N GLY A 419 -2.72 7.05 -29.77
CA GLY A 419 -3.31 8.37 -29.52
C GLY A 419 -2.50 9.53 -30.09
N ALA A 420 -2.94 10.01 -31.27
CA ALA A 420 -2.52 11.21 -31.99
C ALA A 420 -1.14 11.18 -32.64
N SER A 421 -1.10 10.70 -33.88
CA SER A 421 -0.33 11.39 -34.91
C SER A 421 -0.82 12.86 -34.95
N SER A 422 0.12 13.79 -34.80
CA SER A 422 -0.06 15.20 -35.13
C SER A 422 -0.35 15.32 -36.63
N GLY A 423 -1.63 15.26 -36.98
CA GLY A 423 -2.13 15.64 -38.30
C GLY A 423 -2.69 17.04 -38.22
N ASP A 424 -1.88 18.02 -38.63
CA ASP A 424 -2.36 19.34 -39.04
C ASP A 424 -3.48 19.18 -40.08
N GLY A 425 -4.63 19.77 -39.80
CA GLY A 425 -5.80 19.73 -40.68
C GLY A 425 -6.74 20.85 -40.32
N HIS A 426 -6.54 21.99 -41.00
CA HIS A 426 -7.31 23.22 -40.87
C HIS A 426 -8.82 23.04 -40.81
N ILE A 427 -9.41 23.80 -39.89
CA ILE A 427 -10.83 24.17 -39.85
C ILE A 427 -11.14 25.08 -41.04
N ALA A 428 -12.18 24.72 -41.79
CA ALA A 428 -13.09 25.66 -42.45
C ALA A 428 -14.50 25.34 -41.98
#